data_AF-A0A7C9TMG6-F1
#
_entry.id   AF-A0A7C9TMG6-F1
#
_cell.length_a   1.000
_cell.length_b   1.000
_cell.length_c   1.000
_cell.angle_alpha   90.00
_cell.angle_beta   90.00
_cell.angle_gamma   90.00
#
_symmetry.space_group_name_H-M   'P 1'
#
loop_
_entity.id
_entity.type
_entity.pdbx_description
1 polymer ?
#
loop_
_entity_poly.entity_id
_entity_poly.type
_entity_poly.pdbx_seq_one_letter_code
_entity_poly.pdbx_strand_id
1 'polypeptide(L)'
;MSQAQRLQLLHTLLERDERRRDQALLAWREAQRQLERASEQSDALVTYRAEYRQRWAAQFSRGAPIEVVRCYHGFVERLEQAIGSQSSQVEAARARVAATQQALHQRELKVATVRRLIQRRQEAQQRAEQLREQKSNDEAAQRQAWRRRSALAA
;
A
#
# COMPACT_ATOMS: atom_id res chain seq x y z
N MET A 1 5.61 -0.66 34.72
CA MET A 1 6.03 -1.39 33.50
C MET A 1 7.52 -1.21 33.27
N SER A 2 8.27 -2.29 33.05
CA SER A 2 9.71 -2.23 32.77
C SER A 2 10.00 -1.67 31.37
N GLN A 3 11.22 -1.16 31.13
CA GLN A 3 11.63 -0.72 29.79
C GLN A 3 11.58 -1.87 28.76
N ALA A 4 11.95 -3.09 29.15
CA ALA A 4 11.85 -4.28 28.31
C ALA A 4 10.41 -4.57 27.88
N GLN A 5 9.46 -4.52 28.82
CA GLN A 5 8.02 -4.69 28.52
C GLN A 5 7.51 -3.61 27.55
N ARG A 6 7.96 -2.37 27.69
CA ARG A 6 7.60 -1.29 26.77
C ARG A 6 8.17 -1.48 25.37
N LEU A 7 9.36 -2.05 25.24
CA LEU A 7 9.97 -2.36 23.94
C LEU A 7 9.22 -3.52 23.27
N GLN A 8 8.88 -4.57 24.02
CA GLN A 8 8.08 -5.70 23.53
C GLN A 8 6.72 -5.24 22.99
N LEU A 9 6.01 -4.37 23.72
CA LEU A 9 4.74 -3.79 23.25
C LEU A 9 4.89 -3.02 21.93
N LEU A 10 5.99 -2.29 21.73
CA LEU A 10 6.24 -1.59 20.47
C LEU A 10 6.49 -2.56 19.31
N HIS A 11 7.17 -3.70 19.55
CA HIS A 11 7.35 -4.73 18.53
C HIS A 11 6.01 -5.37 18.15
N THR A 12 5.16 -5.71 19.13
CA THR A 12 3.80 -6.21 18.85
C THR A 12 2.97 -5.17 18.08
N LEU A 13 3.10 -3.88 18.41
CA LEU A 13 2.46 -2.82 17.65
C LEU A 13 2.97 -2.76 16.21
N LEU A 14 4.29 -2.88 16.02
CA LEU A 14 4.93 -2.89 14.70
C LEU A 14 4.41 -4.05 13.85
N GLU A 15 4.42 -5.27 14.37
CA GLU A 15 3.92 -6.46 13.67
C GLU A 15 2.46 -6.27 13.22
N ARG A 16 1.62 -5.69 14.09
CA ARG A 16 0.23 -5.41 13.75
C ARG A 16 0.11 -4.37 12.64
N ASP A 17 0.91 -3.31 12.69
CA ASP A 17 0.86 -2.24 11.68
C ASP A 17 1.49 -2.68 10.35
N GLU A 18 2.48 -3.58 10.37
CA GLU A 18 3.03 -4.24 9.18
C GLU A 18 1.98 -5.12 8.50
N ARG A 19 1.26 -5.97 9.25
CA ARG A 19 0.14 -6.76 8.70
C ARG A 19 -0.93 -5.87 8.06
N ARG A 20 -1.24 -4.71 8.66
CA ARG A 20 -2.20 -3.75 8.09
C ARG A 20 -1.68 -3.09 6.82
N ARG A 21 -0.38 -2.79 6.74
CA ARG A 21 0.28 -2.27 5.53
C ARG A 21 0.24 -3.32 4.42
N ASP A 22 0.49 -4.58 4.74
CA ASP A 22 0.45 -5.68 3.77
C ASP A 22 -0.97 -5.91 3.24
N GLN A 23 -1.99 -5.84 4.10
CA GLN A 23 -3.40 -5.86 3.69
C GLN A 23 -3.76 -4.68 2.77
N ALA A 24 -3.28 -3.46 3.10
CA ALA A 24 -3.50 -2.30 2.25
C ALA A 24 -2.81 -2.44 0.87
N LEU A 25 -1.63 -3.08 0.83
CA LEU A 25 -0.92 -3.37 -0.42
C LEU A 25 -1.71 -4.35 -1.29
N LEU A 26 -2.27 -5.40 -0.69
CA LEU A 26 -3.13 -6.35 -1.41
C LEU A 26 -4.38 -5.66 -1.97
N ALA A 27 -5.03 -4.79 -1.17
CA ALA A 27 -6.20 -4.03 -1.61
C ALA A 27 -5.89 -3.08 -2.77
N TRP A 28 -4.74 -2.39 -2.71
CA TRP A 28 -4.30 -1.51 -3.81
C TRP A 28 -4.01 -2.30 -5.10
N ARG A 29 -3.32 -3.44 -4.99
CA ARG A 29 -3.07 -4.32 -6.15
C ARG A 29 -4.35 -4.86 -6.77
N GLU A 30 -5.34 -5.22 -5.94
CA GLU A 30 -6.65 -5.64 -6.44
C GLU A 30 -7.38 -4.50 -7.14
N ALA A 31 -7.35 -3.28 -6.59
CA ALA A 31 -7.93 -2.11 -7.24
C ALA A 31 -7.28 -1.82 -8.61
N GLN A 32 -5.95 -2.00 -8.73
CA GLN A 32 -5.24 -1.84 -10.00
C GLN A 32 -5.70 -2.86 -11.04
N ARG A 33 -5.79 -4.14 -10.66
CA ARG A 33 -6.31 -5.19 -11.57
C ARG A 33 -7.74 -4.91 -12.02
N GLN A 34 -8.59 -4.38 -11.12
CA GLN A 34 -9.95 -4.00 -11.47
C GLN A 34 -9.98 -2.84 -12.48
N LEU A 35 -9.10 -1.85 -12.31
CA LEU A 35 -8.96 -0.75 -13.27
C LEU A 35 -8.47 -1.24 -14.64
N GLU A 36 -7.47 -2.12 -14.66
CA GLU A 36 -6.96 -2.72 -15.91
C GLU A 36 -8.08 -3.44 -16.67
N ARG A 37 -8.79 -4.36 -16.00
CA ARG A 37 -9.94 -5.07 -16.60
C ARG A 37 -11.04 -4.13 -17.09
N ALA A 38 -11.38 -3.11 -16.31
CA ALA A 38 -12.40 -2.14 -16.69
C ALA A 38 -11.99 -1.33 -17.93
N SER A 39 -10.69 -0.99 -18.02
CA SER A 39 -10.14 -0.25 -19.16
C SER A 39 -10.11 -1.14 -20.41
N GLU A 40 -9.66 -2.39 -20.30
CA GLU A 40 -9.67 -3.37 -21.40
C GLU A 40 -11.09 -3.58 -21.97
N GLN A 41 -12.10 -3.70 -21.09
CA GLN A 41 -13.49 -3.81 -21.51
C GLN A 41 -14.00 -2.54 -22.21
N SER A 42 -13.59 -1.37 -21.74
CA SER A 42 -13.93 -0.09 -22.40
C SER A 42 -13.34 -0.04 -23.81
N ASP A 43 -12.06 -0.38 -23.96
CA ASP A 43 -11.37 -0.37 -25.25
C ASP A 43 -11.97 -1.39 -26.22
N ALA A 44 -12.35 -2.57 -25.71
CA ALA A 44 -13.06 -3.58 -26.48
C ALA A 44 -14.41 -3.07 -27.00
N LEU A 45 -15.21 -2.38 -26.17
CA LEU A 45 -16.49 -1.80 -26.58
C LEU A 45 -16.32 -0.69 -27.62
N VAL A 46 -15.33 0.18 -27.47
CA VAL A 46 -15.03 1.25 -28.43
C VAL A 46 -14.59 0.67 -29.78
N THR A 47 -13.73 -0.34 -29.76
CA THR A 47 -13.27 -1.05 -30.96
C THR A 47 -14.44 -1.74 -31.66
N TYR A 48 -15.23 -2.50 -30.90
CA TYR A 48 -16.42 -3.18 -31.41
C TYR A 48 -17.41 -2.22 -32.05
N ARG A 49 -17.66 -1.05 -31.43
CA ARG A 49 -18.51 0.00 -32.00
C ARG A 49 -18.00 0.48 -33.36
N ALA A 50 -16.70 0.74 -33.49
CA ALA A 50 -16.11 1.21 -34.74
C ALA A 50 -16.28 0.17 -35.86
N GLU A 51 -15.94 -1.09 -35.58
CA GLU A 51 -16.11 -2.19 -36.52
C GLU A 51 -17.57 -2.41 -36.90
N TYR A 52 -18.48 -2.31 -35.93
CA TYR A 52 -19.91 -2.47 -36.16
C TYR A 52 -20.43 -1.39 -37.10
N ARG A 53 -20.07 -0.11 -36.87
CA ARG A 53 -20.45 1.00 -37.76
C ARG A 53 -19.89 0.83 -39.17
N GLN A 54 -18.64 0.40 -39.32
CA GLN A 54 -18.03 0.17 -40.64
C GLN A 54 -18.74 -0.94 -41.42
N ARG A 55 -19.03 -2.07 -40.76
CA ARG A 55 -19.78 -3.19 -41.36
C ARG A 55 -21.14 -2.74 -41.87
N TRP A 56 -21.88 -1.97 -41.07
CA TRP A 56 -23.21 -1.50 -41.44
C TRP A 56 -23.20 -0.40 -42.52
N ALA A 57 -22.20 0.49 -42.53
CA ALA A 57 -22.04 1.46 -43.61
C ALA A 57 -21.90 0.78 -44.99
N ALA A 58 -21.18 -0.34 -45.05
CA ALA A 58 -21.05 -1.15 -46.26
C ALA A 58 -22.33 -1.90 -46.64
N GLN A 59 -23.17 -2.26 -45.66
CA GLN A 59 -24.47 -2.92 -45.89
C GLN A 59 -25.51 -1.93 -46.42
N PHE A 60 -25.58 -0.72 -45.84
CA PHE A 60 -26.56 0.29 -46.21
C PHE A 60 -26.33 0.89 -47.60
N SER A 61 -25.10 0.91 -48.10
CA SER A 61 -24.79 1.36 -49.48
C SER A 61 -25.41 0.48 -50.57
N ARG A 62 -25.86 -0.75 -50.23
CA ARG A 62 -26.51 -1.69 -51.14
C ARG A 62 -28.04 -1.70 -51.01
N GLY A 63 -28.60 -0.83 -50.17
CA GLY A 63 -30.01 -0.82 -49.79
C GLY A 63 -30.30 -1.81 -48.66
N ALA A 64 -31.12 -1.40 -47.69
CA ALA A 64 -31.51 -2.24 -46.56
C ALA A 64 -33.01 -2.11 -46.25
N PRO A 65 -33.69 -3.21 -45.86
CA PRO A 65 -35.07 -3.16 -45.39
C PRO A 65 -35.24 -2.27 -44.15
N ILE A 66 -36.40 -1.63 -44.00
CA ILE A 66 -36.68 -0.74 -42.87
C ILE A 66 -36.58 -1.43 -41.50
N GLU A 67 -36.92 -2.72 -41.42
CA GLU A 67 -36.79 -3.52 -40.20
C GLU A 67 -35.33 -3.68 -39.77
N VAL A 68 -34.43 -3.83 -40.74
CA VAL A 68 -32.99 -3.95 -40.50
C VAL A 68 -32.42 -2.63 -39.96
N VAL A 69 -32.86 -1.50 -40.51
CA VAL A 69 -32.49 -0.16 -40.01
C VAL A 69 -32.97 0.04 -38.57
N ARG A 70 -34.20 -0.38 -38.24
CA ARG A 70 -34.74 -0.29 -36.87
C ARG A 70 -33.95 -1.16 -35.88
N CYS A 71 -33.60 -2.39 -36.28
CA CYS A 71 -32.79 -3.28 -35.45
C CYS A 71 -31.40 -2.70 -35.17
N TYR A 72 -30.75 -2.12 -36.19
CA TYR A 72 -29.48 -1.42 -36.07
C TYR A 72 -29.56 -0.29 -35.04
N HIS A 73 -30.53 0.62 -35.17
CA HIS A 73 -30.70 1.73 -34.24
C HIS A 73 -30.87 1.26 -32.79
N GLY A 74 -31.76 0.30 -32.54
CA GLY A 74 -31.98 -0.21 -31.19
C GLY A 74 -30.76 -0.90 -30.59
N PHE A 75 -29.93 -1.55 -31.41
CA PHE A 75 -28.67 -2.12 -30.93
C PHE A 75 -27.62 -1.04 -30.62
N VAL A 76 -27.49 -0.03 -31.47
CA VAL A 76 -26.57 1.10 -31.25
C VAL A 76 -26.91 1.82 -29.95
N GLU A 77 -28.18 2.06 -29.67
CA GLU A 77 -28.61 2.68 -28.41
C GLU A 77 -28.16 1.88 -27.19
N ARG A 78 -28.34 0.54 -27.21
CA ARG A 78 -27.87 -0.33 -26.12
C ARG A 78 -26.34 -0.35 -26.01
N LEU A 79 -25.63 -0.30 -27.13
CA LEU A 79 -24.17 -0.26 -27.15
C LEU A 79 -23.64 1.05 -26.54
N GLU A 80 -24.25 2.19 -26.87
CA GLU A 80 -23.89 3.48 -26.27
C GLU A 80 -24.20 3.52 -24.77
N GLN A 81 -25.33 2.95 -24.33
CA GLN A 81 -25.63 2.79 -22.91
C GLN A 81 -24.57 1.93 -22.19
N ALA A 82 -24.15 0.81 -22.80
CA ALA A 82 -23.11 -0.05 -22.26
C ALA A 82 -21.76 0.69 -22.17
N ILE A 83 -21.38 1.46 -23.18
CA ILE A 83 -20.16 2.28 -23.18
C ILE A 83 -20.22 3.34 -22.06
N GLY A 84 -21.35 4.03 -21.89
CA GLY A 84 -21.53 5.00 -20.81
C GLY A 84 -21.42 4.36 -19.42
N SER A 85 -22.03 3.18 -19.24
CA SER A 85 -21.89 2.39 -18.01
C SER A 85 -20.44 1.96 -17.78
N GLN A 86 -19.75 1.48 -18.81
CA GLN A 86 -18.36 1.05 -18.71
C GLN A 86 -17.42 2.21 -18.37
N SER A 87 -17.63 3.38 -18.98
CA SER A 87 -16.88 4.59 -18.64
C SER A 87 -17.04 4.97 -17.16
N SER A 88 -18.27 4.89 -16.64
CA SER A 88 -18.53 5.14 -15.21
C SER A 88 -17.82 4.13 -14.30
N GLN A 89 -17.75 2.86 -14.71
CA GLN A 89 -17.01 1.82 -13.98
C GLN A 89 -15.49 2.07 -13.98
N VAL A 90 -14.92 2.51 -15.10
CA VAL A 90 -13.50 2.89 -15.19
C VAL A 90 -13.20 4.03 -14.22
N GLU A 91 -14.02 5.08 -14.20
CA GLU A 91 -13.82 6.21 -13.27
C GLU A 91 -13.95 5.79 -11.81
N ALA A 92 -14.92 4.93 -11.48
CA ALA A 92 -15.05 4.37 -10.14
C ALA A 92 -13.82 3.53 -9.74
N ALA A 93 -13.27 2.73 -10.67
CA ALA A 93 -12.06 1.96 -10.45
C ALA A 93 -10.83 2.87 -10.26
N ARG A 94 -10.69 3.94 -11.04
CA ARG A 94 -9.63 4.96 -10.86
C ARG A 94 -9.70 5.59 -9.48
N ALA A 95 -10.89 6.02 -9.05
CA ALA A 95 -11.10 6.58 -7.72
C ALA A 95 -10.75 5.57 -6.61
N ARG A 96 -11.08 4.28 -6.80
CA ARG A 96 -10.71 3.21 -5.87
C ARG A 96 -9.20 3.00 -5.79
N VAL A 97 -8.48 3.03 -6.91
CA VAL A 97 -7.01 2.94 -6.94
C VAL A 97 -6.40 4.09 -6.16
N ALA A 98 -6.84 5.33 -6.40
CA ALA A 98 -6.34 6.50 -5.69
C ALA A 98 -6.58 6.40 -4.17
N ALA A 99 -7.79 6.01 -3.76
CA ALA A 99 -8.14 5.86 -2.35
C ALA A 99 -7.30 4.77 -1.65
N THR A 100 -7.12 3.62 -2.30
CA THR A 100 -6.34 2.51 -1.74
C THR A 100 -4.84 2.80 -1.72
N GLN A 101 -4.32 3.54 -2.71
CA GLN A 101 -2.95 4.03 -2.74
C GLN A 101 -2.67 4.97 -1.56
N GLN A 102 -3.57 5.93 -1.31
CA GLN A 102 -3.45 6.84 -0.18
C GLN A 102 -3.49 6.08 1.16
N ALA A 103 -4.39 5.11 1.28
CA ALA A 103 -4.46 4.26 2.47
C ALA A 103 -3.16 3.47 2.69
N LEU A 104 -2.60 2.86 1.63
CA LEU A 104 -1.31 2.17 1.70
C LEU A 104 -0.20 3.10 2.19
N HIS A 105 -0.09 4.29 1.60
CA HIS A 105 0.91 5.28 1.98
C HIS A 105 0.82 5.66 3.48
N GLN A 106 -0.39 5.90 3.98
CA GLN A 106 -0.61 6.18 5.41
C GLN A 106 -0.15 5.03 6.31
N ARG A 107 -0.36 3.76 5.89
CA ARG A 107 0.11 2.59 6.65
C ARG A 107 1.63 2.48 6.63
N GLU A 108 2.26 2.73 5.50
CA GLU A 108 3.73 2.74 5.38
C GLU A 108 4.36 3.80 6.28
N LEU A 109 3.82 5.02 6.30
CA LEU A 109 4.26 6.09 7.20
C LEU A 109 4.15 5.67 8.67
N LYS A 110 3.07 4.99 9.04
CA LYS A 110 2.87 4.52 10.41
C LYS A 110 3.89 3.45 10.79
N VAL A 111 4.13 2.46 9.91
CA VAL A 111 5.17 1.43 10.10
C VAL A 111 6.54 2.09 10.27
N ALA A 112 6.92 3.02 9.39
CA ALA A 112 8.19 3.74 9.47
C ALA A 112 8.33 4.52 10.78
N THR A 113 7.25 5.16 11.24
CA THR A 113 7.23 5.91 12.50
C THR A 113 7.45 4.99 13.71
N VAL A 114 6.77 3.84 13.76
CA VAL A 114 6.92 2.88 14.87
C VAL A 114 8.33 2.27 14.86
N ARG A 115 8.87 1.91 13.68
CA ARG A 115 10.26 1.43 13.55
C ARG A 115 11.26 2.45 14.10
N ARG A 116 11.11 3.73 13.72
CA ARG A 116 11.98 4.81 14.22
C ARG A 116 11.89 4.99 15.73
N LEU A 117 10.69 4.83 16.31
CA LEU A 117 10.51 4.89 17.76
C LEU A 117 11.19 3.72 18.49
N ILE A 118 11.09 2.50 17.94
CA ILE A 118 11.77 1.32 18.47
C ILE A 118 13.29 1.54 18.46
N GLN A 119 13.85 1.94 17.32
CA GLN A 119 15.27 2.20 17.15
C GLN A 119 15.78 3.21 18.20
N ARG A 120 15.11 4.37 18.33
CA ARG A 120 15.48 5.40 19.31
C ARG A 120 15.49 4.87 20.74
N ARG A 121 14.57 3.97 21.09
CA ARG A 121 14.51 3.37 22.42
C ARG A 121 15.64 2.36 22.64
N GLN A 122 15.96 1.54 21.64
CA GLN A 122 17.09 0.62 21.71
C GLN A 122 18.41 1.38 21.89
N GLU A 123 18.64 2.45 21.11
CA GLU A 123 19.82 3.31 21.24
C GLU A 123 19.91 3.98 22.62
N ALA A 124 18.77 4.38 23.20
CA ALA A 124 18.73 4.93 24.55
C ALA A 124 19.06 3.87 25.62
N GLN A 125 18.60 2.63 25.45
CA GLN A 125 18.91 1.51 26.35
C GLN A 125 20.39 1.16 26.30
N GLN A 126 20.94 0.99 25.10
CA GLN A 126 22.36 0.69 24.90
C GLN A 126 23.26 1.75 25.54
N ARG A 127 22.95 3.03 25.36
CA ARG A 127 23.69 4.12 26.01
C ARG A 127 23.61 4.06 27.54
N ALA A 128 22.43 3.77 28.09
CA ALA A 128 22.28 3.64 29.54
C ALA A 128 23.04 2.43 30.10
N GLU A 129 23.11 1.32 29.36
CA GLU A 129 23.90 0.13 29.72
C GLU A 129 25.40 0.43 29.67
N GLN A 130 25.89 1.04 28.59
CA GLN A 130 27.30 1.46 28.45
C GLN A 130 27.75 2.37 29.60
N LEU A 131 26.93 3.33 30.01
CA LEU A 131 27.24 4.22 31.14
C LEU A 131 27.30 3.45 32.48
N ARG A 132 26.44 2.45 32.68
CA ARG A 132 26.46 1.61 33.89
C ARG A 132 27.70 0.71 33.92
N GLU A 133 28.04 0.10 32.79
CA GLU A 133 29.23 -0.72 32.65
C GLU A 133 30.51 0.09 32.88
N GLN A 134 30.61 1.28 32.28
CA GLN A 134 31.73 2.19 32.49
C GLN A 134 31.89 2.53 33.98
N LYS A 135 30.80 2.95 34.65
CA LYS A 135 30.83 3.26 36.08
C LYS A 135 31.29 2.06 36.93
N SER A 136 30.75 0.87 36.66
CA SER A 136 31.14 -0.35 37.37
C SER A 136 32.62 -0.71 37.17
N ASN A 137 33.13 -0.53 35.95
CA ASN A 137 34.53 -0.75 35.61
C ASN A 137 35.45 0.25 36.32
N ASP A 138 35.08 1.53 36.32
CA ASP A 138 35.82 2.59 37.00
C ASP A 138 35.90 2.34 38.52
N GLU A 139 34.78 1.96 39.14
CA GLU A 139 34.74 1.59 40.56
C GLU A 139 35.61 0.36 40.86
N ALA A 140 35.61 -0.65 39.98
CA ALA A 140 36.45 -1.83 40.13
C ALA A 140 37.94 -1.49 40.00
N ALA A 141 38.31 -0.65 39.03
CA ALA A 141 39.68 -0.17 38.83
C ALA A 141 40.17 0.64 40.04
N GLN A 142 39.35 1.55 40.57
CA GLN A 142 39.66 2.28 41.79
C GLN A 142 39.89 1.33 42.97
N ARG A 143 38.97 0.39 43.22
CA ARG A 143 39.14 -0.61 44.31
C ARG A 143 40.43 -1.40 44.20
N GLN A 144 40.81 -1.81 42.98
CA GLN A 144 42.07 -2.51 42.74
C GLN A 144 43.29 -1.60 43.00
N ALA A 145 43.25 -0.34 42.53
CA ALA A 145 44.32 0.63 42.77
C ALA A 145 44.51 0.92 44.28
N TRP A 146 43.41 1.10 45.03
CA TRP A 146 43.43 1.26 46.48
C TRP A 146 44.07 0.06 47.16
N ARG A 147 43.65 -1.17 46.83
CA ARG A 147 44.25 -2.41 47.41
C ARG A 147 45.75 -2.50 47.14
N ARG A 148 46.19 -2.21 45.90
CA ARG A 148 47.62 -2.23 45.55
C ARG A 148 48.41 -1.20 46.35
N ARG A 149 47.87 0.01 46.51
CA ARG A 149 48.51 1.08 47.28
C ARG A 149 48.56 0.77 48.78
N SER A 150 47.52 0.18 49.34
CA SER A 150 47.52 -0.30 50.73
C SER A 150 48.54 -1.42 50.95
N ALA A 151 48.69 -2.34 49.99
CA ALA A 151 49.65 -3.45 50.07
C ALA A 151 51.11 -3.01 49.93
N LEU A 152 51.38 -1.88 49.26
CA LEU A 152 52.72 -1.28 49.15
C LEU A 152 53.10 -0.41 50.36
N ALA A 153 52.13 -0.03 51.19
CA ALA A 153 52.32 0.80 52.37
C ALA A 153 52.39 -0.01 53.69
N ALA A 154 52.23 -1.34 53.61
CA ALA A 154 52.37 -2.29 54.71
C ALA A 154 53.69 -3.06 54.56
#